data_AF-A0A0N0UX83-F1
#
_entry.id   AF-A0A0N0UX83-F1
#
_cell.length_a   1.000
_cell.length_b   1.000
_cell.length_c   1.000
_cell.angle_alpha   90.00
_cell.angle_beta   90.00
_cell.angle_gamma   90.00
#
_symmetry.space_group_name_H-M   'P 1'
#
loop_
_entity.id
_entity.type
_entity.pdbx_description
1 polymer ?
#
loop_
_entity_poly.entity_id
_entity_poly.type
_entity_poly.pdbx_seq_one_letter_code
_entity_poly.pdbx_strand_id
1 'polypeptide(L)'
;MYFDLVSLKRFFKRVKDNIVFPAVITYPFMRDSCLIIYQVHKDIIGTTDEVPFAIKEFRNKIKLFEKGGNEKVFKEILKQQIDEFGFETDNLGFYLNENRQTIGSTIYVGNTLRRLQNLREIKEEDKPEIYYVSQEIGSQVQAFIEVLENEIPMLQKNSAIESGFNELEAFEIIYKDINHTRLFNGNDLNNVFKYRLLIILQECFAVMWISENYDSRIIDRDFVDEYFIQRFINIRMDSIIDSLINLKKFYISQFDELDNSTHGELSIALEDYMLHSFEKVAELRNTIHYDDVKNFYDYFIEDEMIDLTGILNLNRIIFKCIEEFLSISNIPSQY
;
A
#
# COMPACT_ATOMS: atom_id res chain seq x y z
N MET A 1 2.73 -15.21 -12.13
CA MET A 1 1.26 -15.29 -12.21
C MET A 1 0.63 -16.28 -11.23
N TYR A 2 0.71 -17.60 -11.43
CA TYR A 2 0.02 -18.57 -10.53
C TYR A 2 0.38 -18.37 -9.06
N PHE A 3 1.68 -18.26 -8.74
CA PHE A 3 2.14 -18.01 -7.39
C PHE A 3 1.73 -16.64 -6.84
N ASP A 4 1.62 -15.59 -7.67
CA ASP A 4 1.04 -14.32 -7.23
C ASP A 4 -0.43 -14.49 -6.81
N LEU A 5 -1.24 -15.21 -7.59
CA LEU A 5 -2.66 -15.44 -7.31
C LEU A 5 -2.87 -16.30 -6.05
N VAL A 6 -2.14 -17.40 -5.92
CA VAL A 6 -2.22 -18.29 -4.75
C VAL A 6 -1.75 -17.54 -3.49
N SER A 7 -0.69 -16.74 -3.61
CA SER A 7 -0.22 -15.88 -2.52
C SER A 7 -1.28 -14.89 -2.06
N LEU A 8 -1.95 -14.20 -2.99
CA LEU A 8 -3.05 -13.28 -2.68
C LEU A 8 -4.20 -14.00 -1.99
N LYS A 9 -4.67 -15.13 -2.54
CA LYS A 9 -5.75 -15.95 -1.95
C LYS A 9 -5.42 -16.35 -0.51
N ARG A 10 -4.19 -16.83 -0.29
CA ARG A 10 -3.75 -17.27 1.03
C ARG A 10 -3.63 -16.12 2.01
N PHE A 11 -3.05 -14.99 1.59
CA PHE A 11 -2.95 -13.80 2.41
C PHE A 11 -4.32 -13.33 2.90
N PHE A 12 -5.29 -13.15 1.99
CA PHE A 12 -6.65 -12.72 2.35
C PHE A 12 -7.33 -13.69 3.34
N LYS A 13 -7.10 -15.00 3.19
CA LYS A 13 -7.64 -16.00 4.12
C LYS A 13 -7.06 -15.83 5.54
N ARG A 14 -5.79 -15.45 5.68
CA ARG A 14 -5.09 -15.31 6.96
C ARG A 14 -5.42 -14.01 7.70
N VAL A 15 -5.64 -12.92 6.96
CA VAL A 15 -5.88 -11.60 7.56
C VAL A 15 -7.35 -11.29 7.82
N LYS A 16 -8.27 -12.21 7.47
CA LYS A 16 -9.73 -11.99 7.51
C LYS A 16 -10.27 -11.56 8.89
N ASP A 17 -9.65 -12.05 9.97
CA ASP A 17 -10.09 -11.78 11.36
C ASP A 17 -9.20 -10.74 12.05
N ASN A 18 -8.28 -10.09 11.32
CA ASN A 18 -7.40 -9.07 11.88
C ASN A 18 -8.08 -7.72 11.95
N ILE A 19 -8.04 -7.04 13.10
CA ILE A 19 -8.69 -5.72 13.23
C ILE A 19 -7.86 -4.56 12.65
N VAL A 20 -6.53 -4.71 12.56
CA VAL A 20 -5.63 -3.68 12.01
C VAL A 20 -5.73 -3.63 10.49
N PHE A 21 -5.95 -4.79 9.88
CA PHE A 21 -6.03 -4.97 8.45
C PHE A 21 -7.11 -4.07 7.80
N PRO A 22 -8.41 -4.12 8.21
CA PRO A 22 -9.46 -3.26 7.67
C PRO A 22 -9.22 -1.77 7.92
N ALA A 23 -8.58 -1.42 9.03
CA ALA A 23 -8.39 -0.02 9.42
C ALA A 23 -7.29 0.68 8.59
N VAL A 24 -6.13 0.04 8.42
CA VAL A 24 -4.93 0.72 7.91
C VAL A 24 -4.36 0.05 6.67
N ILE A 25 -4.36 -1.28 6.64
CA ILE A 25 -3.54 -2.06 5.70
C ILE A 25 -4.31 -2.40 4.41
N THR A 26 -5.63 -2.51 4.47
CA THR A 26 -6.48 -2.99 3.37
C THR A 26 -6.23 -2.25 2.06
N TYR A 27 -6.10 -0.92 2.08
CA TYR A 27 -6.00 -0.13 0.86
C TYR A 27 -4.67 -0.32 0.09
N PRO A 28 -3.48 -0.21 0.72
CA PRO A 28 -2.22 -0.60 0.07
C PRO A 28 -2.28 -2.01 -0.55
N PHE A 29 -2.87 -2.98 0.15
CA PHE A 29 -2.95 -4.36 -0.35
C PHE A 29 -3.89 -4.55 -1.52
N MET A 30 -5.09 -3.97 -1.45
CA MET A 30 -6.06 -4.04 -2.52
C MET A 30 -5.51 -3.41 -3.81
N ARG A 31 -4.66 -2.39 -3.69
CA ARG A 31 -3.98 -1.77 -4.84
C ARG A 31 -3.09 -2.77 -5.56
N ASP A 32 -2.19 -3.40 -4.81
CA ASP A 32 -1.20 -4.30 -5.38
C ASP A 32 -1.89 -5.57 -5.91
N SER A 33 -2.96 -6.01 -5.25
CA SER A 33 -3.86 -7.05 -5.75
C SER A 33 -4.50 -6.66 -7.09
N CYS A 34 -5.02 -5.44 -7.21
CA CYS A 34 -5.61 -4.94 -8.47
C CYS A 34 -4.57 -4.82 -9.59
N LEU A 35 -3.31 -4.46 -9.26
CA LEU A 35 -2.20 -4.42 -10.22
C LEU A 35 -1.91 -5.81 -10.78
N ILE A 36 -1.79 -6.82 -9.90
CA ILE A 36 -1.59 -8.22 -10.28
C ILE A 36 -2.75 -8.70 -11.15
N ILE A 37 -4.00 -8.58 -10.68
CA ILE A 37 -5.18 -9.07 -11.41
C ILE A 37 -5.32 -8.41 -12.79
N TYR A 38 -5.08 -7.10 -12.89
CA TYR A 38 -5.11 -6.39 -14.17
C TYR A 38 -4.10 -6.97 -15.17
N GLN A 39 -2.90 -7.31 -14.70
CA GLN A 39 -1.84 -7.85 -15.53
C GLN A 39 -2.09 -9.30 -15.90
N VAL A 40 -2.62 -10.11 -14.97
CA VAL A 40 -3.13 -11.47 -15.24
C VAL A 40 -4.21 -11.48 -16.33
N HIS A 41 -5.17 -10.56 -16.26
CA HIS A 41 -6.18 -10.39 -17.31
C HIS A 41 -5.53 -10.15 -18.68
N LYS A 42 -4.60 -9.19 -18.75
CA LYS A 42 -3.91 -8.86 -19.99
C LYS A 42 -3.19 -10.08 -20.58
N ASP A 43 -2.57 -10.90 -19.75
CA ASP A 43 -1.68 -11.97 -20.20
C ASP A 43 -2.42 -13.31 -20.42
N ILE A 44 -3.49 -13.61 -19.68
CA ILE A 44 -4.35 -14.81 -19.90
C ILE A 44 -5.40 -14.56 -20.97
N ILE A 45 -6.15 -13.46 -20.87
CA ILE A 45 -7.33 -13.21 -21.72
C ILE A 45 -6.91 -12.46 -23.00
N GLY A 46 -5.74 -11.82 -23.01
CA GLY A 46 -5.25 -11.05 -24.16
C GLY A 46 -5.90 -9.68 -24.30
N THR A 47 -6.78 -9.29 -23.38
CA THR A 47 -7.37 -7.95 -23.30
C THR A 47 -7.55 -7.52 -21.85
N THR A 48 -7.60 -6.20 -21.62
CA THR A 48 -7.97 -5.62 -20.34
C THR A 48 -9.40 -5.11 -20.32
N ASP A 49 -10.15 -5.26 -21.43
CA ASP A 49 -11.54 -4.82 -21.53
C ASP A 49 -12.43 -5.56 -20.53
N GLU A 50 -12.15 -6.84 -20.29
CA GLU A 50 -12.88 -7.72 -19.36
C GLU A 50 -12.50 -7.52 -17.88
N VAL A 51 -11.47 -6.71 -17.58
CA VAL A 51 -11.14 -6.40 -16.18
C VAL A 51 -12.34 -5.63 -15.55
N PRO A 52 -12.84 -6.06 -14.37
CA PRO A 52 -13.90 -5.34 -13.67
C PRO A 52 -13.59 -3.86 -13.48
N PHE A 53 -14.60 -3.00 -13.69
CA PHE A 53 -14.44 -1.54 -13.60
C PHE A 53 -13.88 -1.10 -12.24
N ALA A 54 -14.33 -1.73 -11.16
CA ALA A 54 -13.82 -1.52 -9.81
C ALA A 54 -12.30 -1.72 -9.70
N ILE A 55 -11.77 -2.79 -10.31
CA ILE A 55 -10.34 -3.11 -10.31
C ILE A 55 -9.55 -2.09 -11.14
N LYS A 56 -10.06 -1.72 -12.33
CA LYS A 56 -9.45 -0.66 -13.17
C LYS A 56 -9.35 0.66 -12.41
N GLU A 57 -10.44 1.08 -11.76
CA GLU A 57 -10.51 2.32 -11.00
C GLU A 57 -9.61 2.32 -9.78
N PHE A 58 -9.61 1.24 -9.00
CA PHE A 58 -8.80 1.14 -7.78
C PHE A 58 -7.29 1.15 -8.12
N ARG A 59 -6.89 0.42 -9.17
CA ARG A 59 -5.52 0.44 -9.70
C ARG A 59 -5.06 1.83 -10.12
N ASN A 60 -5.90 2.57 -10.85
CA ASN A 60 -5.51 3.86 -11.45
C ASN A 60 -5.41 5.00 -10.42
N LYS A 61 -6.12 4.92 -9.30
CA LYS A 61 -6.18 6.00 -8.29
C LYS A 61 -4.96 6.11 -7.39
N ILE A 62 -4.20 5.03 -7.27
CA ILE A 62 -3.01 4.98 -6.41
C ILE A 62 -1.73 4.96 -7.26
N LYS A 63 -1.80 5.39 -8.53
CA LYS A 63 -0.60 5.88 -9.20
C LYS A 63 -0.17 7.15 -8.48
N LEU A 64 0.85 6.99 -7.64
CA LEU A 64 1.51 8.10 -6.98
C LEU A 64 1.90 9.13 -8.03
N PHE A 65 1.68 10.39 -7.66
CA PHE A 65 1.43 11.47 -8.58
C PHE A 65 2.66 11.84 -9.43
N GLU A 66 2.72 11.29 -10.64
CA GLU A 66 3.80 11.59 -11.59
C GLU A 66 3.47 12.74 -12.56
N LYS A 67 2.19 13.13 -12.70
CA LYS A 67 1.72 13.95 -13.85
C LYS A 67 0.78 15.12 -13.48
N GLY A 68 1.02 15.77 -12.34
CA GLY A 68 0.30 16.99 -11.93
C GLY A 68 -1.10 16.73 -11.35
N GLY A 69 -1.72 17.78 -10.80
CA GLY A 69 -3.06 17.73 -10.20
C GLY A 69 -3.12 17.43 -8.69
N ASN A 70 -1.97 17.33 -8.02
CA ASN A 70 -1.86 17.01 -6.58
C ASN A 70 -2.64 17.99 -5.71
N GLU A 71 -2.53 19.28 -6.03
CA GLU A 71 -3.26 20.33 -5.34
C GLU A 71 -4.77 20.16 -5.46
N LYS A 72 -5.26 19.85 -6.67
CA LYS A 72 -6.68 19.56 -6.90
C LYS A 72 -7.13 18.35 -6.10
N VAL A 73 -6.35 17.27 -6.10
CA VAL A 73 -6.68 16.05 -5.35
C VAL A 73 -6.71 16.31 -3.85
N PHE A 74 -5.68 16.97 -3.32
CA PHE A 74 -5.61 17.38 -1.93
C PHE A 74 -6.83 18.24 -1.55
N LYS A 75 -7.15 19.27 -2.34
CA LYS A 75 -8.30 20.15 -2.08
C LYS A 75 -9.63 19.42 -2.10
N GLU A 76 -9.82 18.47 -3.01
CA GLU A 76 -11.03 17.63 -3.06
C GLU A 76 -11.18 16.75 -1.83
N ILE A 77 -10.10 16.08 -1.39
CA ILE A 77 -10.12 15.22 -0.20
C ILE A 77 -10.36 16.05 1.05
N LEU A 78 -9.63 17.16 1.19
CA LEU A 78 -9.79 18.04 2.34
C LEU A 78 -11.22 18.61 2.41
N LYS A 79 -11.76 19.04 1.27
CA LYS A 79 -13.15 19.48 1.18
C LYS A 79 -14.12 18.36 1.60
N GLN A 80 -13.92 17.13 1.12
CA GLN A 80 -14.77 16.00 1.51
C GLN A 80 -14.77 15.80 3.03
N GLN A 81 -13.59 15.81 3.66
CA GLN A 81 -13.49 15.67 5.13
C GLN A 81 -14.20 16.82 5.87
N ILE A 82 -14.04 18.07 5.40
CA ILE A 82 -14.70 19.24 5.99
C ILE A 82 -16.22 19.18 5.79
N ASP A 83 -16.69 18.78 4.61
CA ASP A 83 -18.12 18.68 4.29
C ASP A 83 -18.81 17.57 5.11
N GLU A 84 -18.09 16.47 5.42
CA GLU A 84 -18.59 15.33 6.18
C GLU A 84 -18.61 15.58 7.70
N PHE A 85 -17.55 16.16 8.25
CA PHE A 85 -17.39 16.30 9.72
C PHE A 85 -17.61 17.72 10.24
N GLY A 86 -17.55 18.73 9.38
CA GLY A 86 -17.64 20.15 9.74
C GLY A 86 -16.28 20.87 9.73
N PHE A 87 -16.33 22.19 9.57
CA PHE A 87 -15.13 23.03 9.49
C PHE A 87 -14.49 23.33 10.86
N GLU A 88 -15.31 23.59 11.88
CA GLU A 88 -14.91 23.95 13.26
C GLU A 88 -14.76 22.72 14.19
N THR A 89 -14.75 21.53 13.61
CA THR A 89 -14.61 20.25 14.32
C THR A 89 -13.27 19.61 13.98
N ASP A 90 -12.86 18.63 14.78
CA ASP A 90 -11.80 17.73 14.34
C ASP A 90 -12.34 16.88 13.19
N ASN A 91 -11.69 17.01 12.03
CA ASN A 91 -12.18 16.49 10.73
C ASN A 91 -11.12 15.67 10.00
N LEU A 92 -9.95 15.46 10.60
CA LEU A 92 -8.94 14.51 10.14
C LEU A 92 -8.71 13.46 11.21
N GLY A 93 -8.95 12.19 10.86
CA GLY A 93 -8.73 11.05 11.75
C GLY A 93 -7.41 10.35 11.48
N PHE A 94 -6.76 9.90 12.55
CA PHE A 94 -5.48 9.21 12.54
C PHE A 94 -5.55 7.95 13.40
N TYR A 95 -4.84 6.92 12.95
CA TYR A 95 -4.63 5.68 13.69
C TYR A 95 -3.23 5.70 14.27
N LEU A 96 -3.10 5.50 15.58
CA LEU A 96 -1.82 5.38 16.27
C LEU A 96 -1.64 3.96 16.83
N ASN A 97 -0.40 3.49 16.91
CA ASN A 97 -0.06 2.27 17.63
C ASN A 97 0.13 2.55 19.14
N GLU A 98 0.43 1.51 19.91
CA GLU A 98 0.66 1.57 21.37
C GLU A 98 1.81 2.52 21.76
N ASN A 99 2.80 2.70 20.87
CA ASN A 99 3.90 3.65 21.05
C ASN A 99 3.54 5.09 20.64
N ARG A 100 2.26 5.35 20.35
CA ARG A 100 1.71 6.62 19.84
C ARG A 100 2.27 7.07 18.50
N GLN A 101 2.89 6.18 17.73
CA GLN A 101 3.34 6.48 16.38
C GLN A 101 2.16 6.47 15.43
N THR A 102 2.13 7.42 14.49
CA THR A 102 1.05 7.45 13.48
C THR A 102 1.26 6.34 12.46
N ILE A 103 0.26 5.50 12.26
CA ILE A 103 0.33 4.33 11.37
C ILE A 103 -0.65 4.42 10.18
N GLY A 104 -1.63 5.33 10.24
CA GLY A 104 -2.55 5.59 9.12
C GLY A 104 -3.41 6.82 9.32
N SER A 105 -4.19 7.17 8.29
CA SER A 105 -5.08 8.34 8.31
C SER A 105 -6.35 8.14 7.47
N THR A 106 -7.42 8.86 7.82
CA THR A 106 -8.64 8.96 7.00
C THR A 106 -8.37 9.62 5.64
N ILE A 107 -7.29 10.41 5.51
CA ILE A 107 -6.85 11.01 4.25
C ILE A 107 -6.45 9.95 3.22
N TYR A 108 -5.78 8.87 3.64
CA TYR A 108 -5.45 7.77 2.74
C TYR A 108 -6.69 7.09 2.19
N VAL A 109 -7.68 6.88 3.08
CA VAL A 109 -8.98 6.32 2.72
C VAL A 109 -9.70 7.23 1.74
N GLY A 110 -9.80 8.52 2.05
CA GLY A 110 -10.40 9.53 1.18
C GLY A 110 -9.72 9.57 -0.20
N ASN A 111 -8.38 9.53 -0.26
CA ASN A 111 -7.64 9.46 -1.52
C ASN A 111 -8.02 8.24 -2.35
N THR A 112 -8.12 7.08 -1.70
CA THR A 112 -8.37 5.80 -2.36
C THR A 112 -9.82 5.68 -2.84
N LEU A 113 -10.80 6.13 -2.03
CA LEU A 113 -12.23 5.94 -2.29
C LEU A 113 -12.89 7.07 -3.08
N ARG A 114 -12.25 8.25 -3.24
CA ARG A 114 -12.82 9.49 -3.83
C ARG A 114 -13.70 9.34 -5.09
N ARG A 115 -13.41 8.42 -6.02
CA ARG A 115 -14.27 8.20 -7.21
C ARG A 115 -14.97 6.84 -7.26
N LEU A 116 -14.87 6.04 -6.20
CA LEU A 116 -15.78 4.90 -6.04
C LEU A 116 -17.19 5.38 -5.67
N GLN A 117 -17.37 6.65 -5.28
CA GLN A 117 -18.68 7.28 -5.16
C GLN A 117 -19.50 7.25 -6.48
N ASN A 118 -18.85 7.16 -7.64
CA ASN A 118 -19.52 6.94 -8.93
C ASN A 118 -19.98 5.48 -9.14
N LEU A 119 -19.49 4.52 -8.33
CA LEU A 119 -20.05 3.16 -8.28
C LEU A 119 -21.44 3.13 -7.63
N ARG A 120 -21.87 4.21 -6.96
CA ARG A 120 -23.25 4.32 -6.45
C ARG A 120 -24.32 4.27 -7.55
N GLU A 121 -23.93 4.42 -8.82
CA GLU A 121 -24.81 4.17 -9.96
C GLU A 121 -24.99 2.67 -10.27
N ILE A 122 -24.17 1.79 -9.67
CA ILE A 122 -24.30 0.33 -9.71
C ILE A 122 -25.05 -0.10 -8.45
N LYS A 123 -26.34 -0.39 -8.66
CA LYS A 123 -27.33 -0.80 -7.67
C LYS A 123 -26.85 -1.97 -6.78
N GLU A 124 -26.54 -1.69 -5.53
CA GLU A 124 -26.85 -2.51 -4.35
C GLU A 124 -26.80 -1.59 -3.12
N GLU A 125 -27.95 -1.39 -2.46
CA GLU A 125 -28.22 -0.26 -1.57
C GLU A 125 -27.47 -0.26 -0.22
N ASP A 126 -26.62 -1.24 0.14
CA ASP A 126 -26.11 -1.33 1.53
C ASP A 126 -24.65 -1.83 1.69
N LYS A 127 -23.84 -1.94 0.63
CA LYS A 127 -22.45 -2.45 0.77
C LYS A 127 -21.41 -1.32 0.70
N PRO A 128 -20.51 -1.19 1.70
CA PRO A 128 -19.39 -0.26 1.62
C PRO A 128 -18.56 -0.52 0.36
N GLU A 129 -18.11 0.53 -0.36
CA GLU A 129 -17.44 0.37 -1.66
C GLU A 129 -16.20 -0.57 -1.60
N ILE A 130 -15.52 -0.62 -0.45
CA ILE A 130 -14.38 -1.51 -0.17
C ILE A 130 -14.79 -2.98 -0.21
N TYR A 131 -15.96 -3.31 0.35
CA TYR A 131 -16.46 -4.67 0.38
C TYR A 131 -16.69 -5.17 -1.04
N TYR A 132 -17.30 -4.33 -1.89
CA TYR A 132 -17.52 -4.65 -3.29
C TYR A 132 -16.19 -4.90 -4.04
N VAL A 133 -15.23 -3.99 -3.94
CA VAL A 133 -13.92 -4.17 -4.59
C VAL A 133 -13.21 -5.42 -4.05
N SER A 134 -13.29 -5.72 -2.76
CA SER A 134 -12.69 -6.92 -2.17
C SER A 134 -13.33 -8.21 -2.70
N GLN A 135 -14.66 -8.22 -2.88
CA GLN A 135 -15.37 -9.35 -3.47
C GLN A 135 -14.96 -9.57 -4.94
N GLU A 136 -14.83 -8.50 -5.72
CA GLU A 136 -14.35 -8.57 -7.10
C GLU A 136 -12.92 -9.13 -7.16
N ILE A 137 -12.00 -8.63 -6.32
CA ILE A 137 -10.64 -9.15 -6.21
C ILE A 137 -10.66 -10.65 -5.92
N GLY A 138 -11.38 -11.08 -4.88
CA GLY A 138 -11.44 -12.48 -4.48
C GLY A 138 -12.02 -13.39 -5.57
N SER A 139 -13.09 -12.94 -6.24
CA SER A 139 -13.74 -13.68 -7.33
C SER A 139 -12.81 -13.85 -8.53
N GLN A 140 -12.12 -12.79 -8.94
CA GLN A 140 -11.16 -12.84 -10.04
C GLN A 140 -9.97 -13.74 -9.71
N VAL A 141 -9.40 -13.62 -8.51
CA VAL A 141 -8.29 -14.49 -8.07
C VAL A 141 -8.69 -15.96 -8.13
N GLN A 142 -9.87 -16.31 -7.61
CA GLN A 142 -10.35 -17.69 -7.63
C GLN A 142 -10.57 -18.19 -9.06
N ALA A 143 -11.23 -17.40 -9.92
CA ALA A 143 -11.47 -17.77 -11.31
C ALA A 143 -10.16 -18.02 -12.08
N PHE A 144 -9.14 -17.17 -11.91
CA PHE A 144 -7.86 -17.37 -12.59
C PHE A 144 -7.08 -18.57 -12.07
N ILE A 145 -7.11 -18.84 -10.76
CA ILE A 145 -6.50 -20.05 -10.21
C ILE A 145 -7.16 -21.29 -10.84
N GLU A 146 -8.49 -21.34 -10.93
CA GLU A 146 -9.22 -22.45 -11.53
C GLU A 146 -8.87 -22.66 -13.01
N VAL A 147 -8.77 -21.58 -13.79
CA VAL A 147 -8.33 -21.65 -15.20
C VAL A 147 -6.93 -22.27 -15.28
N LEU A 148 -5.97 -21.76 -14.52
CA LEU A 148 -4.58 -22.24 -14.55
C LEU A 148 -4.43 -23.67 -14.04
N GLU A 149 -5.17 -24.05 -12.99
CA GLU A 149 -5.18 -25.41 -12.46
C GLU A 149 -5.81 -26.41 -13.44
N ASN A 150 -6.81 -26.00 -14.22
CA ASN A 150 -7.41 -26.84 -15.27
C ASN A 150 -6.48 -27.01 -16.47
N GLU A 151 -5.77 -25.96 -16.87
CA GLU A 151 -4.80 -26.01 -17.99
C GLU A 151 -3.52 -26.76 -17.60
N ILE A 152 -3.09 -26.67 -16.34
CA ILE A 152 -1.87 -27.28 -15.82
C ILE A 152 -2.21 -28.12 -14.57
N PRO A 153 -2.72 -29.36 -14.74
CA PRO A 153 -3.20 -30.20 -13.63
C PRO A 153 -2.16 -30.51 -12.53
N MET A 154 -0.86 -30.35 -12.82
CA MET A 154 0.20 -30.51 -11.82
C MET A 154 0.15 -29.44 -10.72
N LEU A 155 -0.47 -28.28 -10.99
CA LEU A 155 -0.63 -27.19 -10.01
C LEU A 155 -1.61 -27.54 -8.88
N GLN A 156 -2.65 -28.33 -9.16
CA GLN A 156 -3.64 -28.78 -8.16
C GLN A 156 -3.03 -29.59 -7.01
N LYS A 157 -1.90 -30.28 -7.26
CA LYS A 157 -1.19 -31.02 -6.22
C LYS A 157 -0.41 -30.12 -5.26
N ASN A 158 -0.11 -28.89 -5.68
CA ASN A 158 0.66 -27.91 -4.92
C ASN A 158 -0.23 -26.90 -4.17
N SER A 159 -1.55 -26.86 -4.42
CA SER A 159 -2.47 -25.91 -3.78
C SER A 159 -2.93 -26.33 -2.37
N ALA A 160 -2.55 -27.52 -1.90
CA ALA A 160 -3.07 -28.13 -0.67
C ALA A 160 -2.29 -27.85 0.63
N ILE A 161 -1.33 -26.90 0.64
CA ILE A 161 -0.61 -26.58 1.88
C ILE A 161 -1.30 -25.40 2.55
N GLU A 162 -2.24 -25.69 3.45
CA GLU A 162 -2.67 -24.73 4.47
C GLU A 162 -1.64 -24.78 5.60
N SER A 163 -0.57 -23.98 5.49
CA SER A 163 0.34 -23.80 6.62
C SER A 163 -0.38 -23.06 7.75
N GLY A 164 -0.08 -23.47 8.99
CA GLY A 164 -0.69 -22.92 10.19
C GLY A 164 -0.42 -21.42 10.33
N PHE A 165 -1.42 -20.68 10.78
CA PHE A 165 -1.33 -19.26 11.05
C PHE A 165 -1.89 -19.00 12.45
N ASN A 166 -1.11 -18.36 13.32
CA ASN A 166 -1.60 -17.97 14.64
C ASN A 166 -2.67 -16.89 14.47
N GLU A 167 -3.75 -16.97 15.26
CA GLU A 167 -4.74 -15.89 15.28
C GLU A 167 -4.05 -14.56 15.60
N LEU A 168 -4.48 -13.51 14.91
CA LEU A 168 -3.93 -12.19 15.13
C LEU A 168 -4.47 -11.63 16.45
N GLU A 169 -3.71 -11.75 17.54
CA GLU A 169 -3.82 -10.75 18.61
C GLU A 169 -3.56 -9.38 18.00
N ALA A 170 -4.61 -8.58 17.96
CA ALA A 170 -4.53 -7.22 17.51
C ALA A 170 -3.75 -6.40 18.53
N PHE A 171 -2.75 -5.64 18.05
CA PHE A 171 -2.25 -4.53 18.85
C PHE A 171 -3.32 -3.44 18.91
N GLU A 172 -3.36 -2.70 20.02
CA GLU A 172 -4.37 -1.68 20.23
C GLU A 172 -4.20 -0.52 19.24
N ILE A 173 -5.28 -0.14 18.56
CA ILE A 173 -5.31 1.05 17.72
C ILE A 173 -5.91 2.20 18.52
N ILE A 174 -5.12 3.26 18.69
CA ILE A 174 -5.57 4.49 19.33
C ILE A 174 -6.05 5.45 18.24
N TYR A 175 -7.30 5.89 18.34
CA TYR A 175 -7.87 6.88 17.44
C TYR A 175 -7.51 8.29 17.91
N LYS A 176 -7.10 9.12 16.96
CA LYS A 176 -6.80 10.53 17.21
C LYS A 176 -7.42 11.38 16.11
N ASP A 177 -8.26 12.33 16.51
CA ASP A 177 -8.82 13.32 15.60
C ASP A 177 -8.16 14.68 15.84
N ILE A 178 -7.95 15.41 14.74
CA ILE A 178 -7.47 16.81 14.78
C ILE A 178 -8.22 17.64 13.74
N ASN A 179 -8.32 18.94 13.98
CA ASN A 179 -8.80 19.88 12.99
C ASN A 179 -7.75 20.07 11.88
N HIS A 180 -8.22 20.07 10.62
CA HIS A 180 -7.34 20.19 9.45
C HIS A 180 -6.40 21.39 9.48
N THR A 181 -6.82 22.52 10.06
CA THR A 181 -5.99 23.74 10.14
C THR A 181 -4.75 23.54 11.02
N ARG A 182 -4.76 22.54 11.92
CA ARG A 182 -3.61 22.22 12.78
C ARG A 182 -2.47 21.53 12.04
N LEU A 183 -2.78 20.76 11.00
CA LEU A 183 -1.79 20.07 10.17
C LEU A 183 -1.52 20.83 8.86
N PHE A 184 -2.59 21.22 8.17
CA PHE A 184 -2.56 21.95 6.90
C PHE A 184 -2.65 23.46 7.14
N ASN A 185 -1.66 23.98 7.84
CA ASN A 185 -1.39 25.40 7.95
C ASN A 185 -0.23 25.79 7.03
N GLY A 186 -0.41 26.88 6.29
CA GLY A 186 0.58 27.40 5.35
C GLY A 186 0.06 27.46 3.92
N ASN A 187 1.00 27.57 2.98
CA ASN A 187 0.67 27.65 1.56
C ASN A 187 0.26 26.28 0.99
N ASP A 188 -0.42 26.30 -0.16
CA ASP A 188 -0.91 25.10 -0.84
C ASP A 188 0.22 24.11 -1.16
N LEU A 189 1.42 24.61 -1.49
CA LEU A 189 2.58 23.76 -1.79
C LEU A 189 2.99 22.90 -0.59
N ASN A 190 3.09 23.51 0.60
CA ASN A 190 3.43 22.82 1.86
C ASN A 190 2.33 21.84 2.28
N ASN A 191 1.07 22.24 2.12
CA ASN A 191 -0.06 21.37 2.46
C ASN A 191 -0.11 20.14 1.56
N VAL A 192 0.14 20.30 0.26
CA VAL A 192 0.26 19.18 -0.68
C VAL A 192 1.46 18.30 -0.36
N PHE A 193 2.58 18.87 0.07
CA PHE A 193 3.76 18.13 0.51
C PHE A 193 3.43 17.23 1.73
N LYS A 194 2.87 17.81 2.80
CA LYS A 194 2.42 17.08 4.00
C LYS A 194 1.38 15.99 3.66
N TYR A 195 0.43 16.30 2.78
CA TYR A 195 -0.53 15.32 2.27
C TYR A 195 0.16 14.13 1.61
N ARG A 196 1.15 14.35 0.75
CA ARG A 196 1.90 13.27 0.11
C ARG A 196 2.72 12.46 1.11
N LEU A 197 3.30 13.11 2.12
CA LEU A 197 4.01 12.43 3.20
C LEU A 197 3.11 11.50 4.01
N LEU A 198 1.86 11.90 4.29
CA LEU A 198 0.88 11.02 4.95
C LEU A 198 0.61 9.73 4.16
N ILE A 199 0.48 9.86 2.83
CA ILE A 199 0.28 8.71 1.95
C ILE A 199 1.50 7.78 2.01
N ILE A 200 2.72 8.34 1.91
CA ILE A 200 3.97 7.58 2.00
C ILE A 200 4.12 6.91 3.38
N LEU A 201 3.77 7.59 4.47
CA LEU A 201 3.85 7.07 5.83
C LEU A 201 3.00 5.81 6.03
N GLN A 202 1.73 5.83 5.60
CA GLN A 202 0.86 4.66 5.70
C GLN A 202 1.36 3.51 4.82
N GLU A 203 1.97 3.84 3.69
CA GLU A 203 2.57 2.87 2.79
C GLU A 203 3.87 2.26 3.35
N CYS A 204 4.70 3.03 4.08
CA CYS A 204 5.83 2.50 4.85
C CYS A 204 5.35 1.59 5.98
N PHE A 205 4.27 1.98 6.65
CA PHE A 205 3.68 1.16 7.70
C PHE A 205 3.18 -0.19 7.16
N ALA A 206 2.59 -0.23 5.96
CA ALA A 206 2.19 -1.50 5.35
C ALA A 206 3.36 -2.47 5.14
N VAL A 207 4.55 -1.96 4.78
CA VAL A 207 5.78 -2.77 4.66
C VAL A 207 6.25 -3.29 6.01
N MET A 208 6.27 -2.43 7.04
CA MET A 208 6.63 -2.85 8.40
C MET A 208 5.63 -3.87 8.95
N TRP A 209 4.35 -3.66 8.71
CA TRP A 209 3.31 -4.58 9.17
C TRP A 209 3.49 -5.97 8.56
N ILE A 210 3.87 -6.07 7.29
CA ILE A 210 4.16 -7.39 6.70
C ILE A 210 5.36 -8.07 7.34
N SER A 211 6.48 -7.38 7.46
CA SER A 211 7.71 -7.99 7.97
C SER A 211 7.66 -8.27 9.47
N GLU A 212 6.98 -7.43 10.24
CA GLU A 212 6.98 -7.51 11.71
C GLU A 212 5.75 -8.22 12.27
N ASN A 213 4.60 -8.16 11.59
CA ASN A 213 3.34 -8.69 12.12
C ASN A 213 2.77 -9.86 11.31
N TYR A 214 2.96 -9.89 9.99
CA TYR A 214 2.49 -11.00 9.17
C TYR A 214 3.50 -12.15 9.18
N ASP A 215 4.77 -11.87 8.83
CA ASP A 215 5.83 -12.88 8.69
C ASP A 215 6.08 -13.64 10.01
N SER A 216 6.17 -12.91 11.12
CA SER A 216 6.44 -13.46 12.46
C SER A 216 5.36 -14.40 12.99
N ARG A 217 4.19 -14.47 12.36
CA ARG A 217 3.02 -15.26 12.83
C ARG A 217 2.75 -16.52 12.01
N ILE A 218 3.52 -16.75 10.95
CA ILE A 218 3.42 -17.95 10.14
C ILE A 218 4.10 -19.10 10.89
N ILE A 219 3.32 -20.10 11.32
CA ILE A 219 3.80 -21.20 12.18
C ILE A 219 4.75 -22.12 11.41
N ASP A 220 4.48 -22.31 10.12
CA ASP A 220 5.29 -23.09 9.19
C ASP A 220 5.42 -22.32 7.88
N ARG A 221 6.37 -21.39 7.85
CA ARG A 221 6.64 -20.57 6.67
C ARG A 221 7.02 -21.47 5.50
N ASP A 222 6.29 -21.36 4.40
CA ASP A 222 6.56 -22.09 3.17
C ASP A 222 6.97 -21.16 2.02
N PHE A 223 7.23 -21.79 0.87
CA PHE A 223 7.61 -21.11 -0.37
C PHE A 223 6.65 -19.98 -0.76
N VAL A 224 5.33 -20.20 -0.70
CA VAL A 224 4.33 -19.22 -1.14
C VAL A 224 4.32 -18.02 -0.19
N ASP A 225 4.58 -18.26 1.08
CA ASP A 225 4.65 -17.21 2.09
C ASP A 225 5.87 -16.32 1.91
N GLU A 226 7.04 -16.92 1.68
CA GLU A 226 8.27 -16.19 1.35
C GLU A 226 8.14 -15.42 0.03
N TYR A 227 7.59 -16.08 -1.00
CA TYR A 227 7.31 -15.48 -2.30
C TYR A 227 6.43 -14.23 -2.15
N PHE A 228 5.33 -14.34 -1.40
CA PHE A 228 4.42 -13.24 -1.16
C PHE A 228 5.10 -12.05 -0.46
N ILE A 229 5.82 -12.31 0.63
CA ILE A 229 6.50 -11.28 1.42
C ILE A 229 7.50 -10.52 0.53
N GLN A 230 8.33 -11.26 -0.18
CA GLN A 230 9.28 -10.68 -1.13
C GLN A 230 8.57 -9.87 -2.21
N ARG A 231 7.53 -10.43 -2.83
CA ARG A 231 6.79 -9.79 -3.92
C ARG A 231 6.17 -8.48 -3.49
N PHE A 232 5.48 -8.50 -2.35
CA PHE A 232 4.79 -7.33 -1.83
C PHE A 232 5.77 -6.23 -1.41
N ILE A 233 6.83 -6.58 -0.67
CA ILE A 233 7.82 -5.60 -0.22
C ILE A 233 8.53 -4.97 -1.42
N ASN A 234 8.90 -5.73 -2.46
CA ASN A 234 9.55 -5.16 -3.64
C ASN A 234 8.65 -4.17 -4.41
N ILE A 235 7.39 -4.56 -4.69
CA ILE A 235 6.42 -3.68 -5.36
C ILE A 235 6.22 -2.39 -4.54
N ARG A 236 6.10 -2.52 -3.22
CA ARG A 236 5.86 -1.37 -2.39
C ARG A 236 7.14 -0.53 -2.26
N MET A 237 8.30 -1.08 -2.03
CA MET A 237 9.48 -0.26 -1.81
C MET A 237 9.84 0.60 -3.02
N ASP A 238 9.73 0.05 -4.23
CA ASP A 238 9.83 0.81 -5.48
C ASP A 238 8.95 2.07 -5.45
N SER A 239 7.67 1.90 -5.13
CA SER A 239 6.71 2.99 -5.15
C SER A 239 6.85 3.98 -3.97
N ILE A 240 7.45 3.60 -2.82
CA ILE A 240 7.79 4.56 -1.72
C ILE A 240 8.89 5.47 -2.25
N ILE A 241 9.93 4.85 -2.81
CA ILE A 241 11.14 5.55 -3.19
C ILE A 241 10.87 6.46 -4.38
N ASP A 242 10.14 5.98 -5.39
CA ASP A 242 9.69 6.80 -6.51
C ASP A 242 8.92 8.04 -6.02
N SER A 243 8.06 7.88 -5.01
CA SER A 243 7.30 9.00 -4.43
C SER A 243 8.19 10.01 -3.73
N LEU A 244 9.18 9.55 -2.96
CA LEU A 244 10.15 10.40 -2.26
C LEU A 244 11.08 11.13 -3.22
N ILE A 245 11.61 10.43 -4.24
CA ILE A 245 12.43 11.05 -5.29
C ILE A 245 11.63 12.13 -6.02
N ASN A 246 10.35 11.85 -6.29
CA ASN A 246 9.47 12.81 -6.91
C ASN A 246 9.21 14.03 -6.00
N LEU A 247 9.07 13.84 -4.69
CA LEU A 247 9.03 14.94 -3.72
C LEU A 247 10.34 15.74 -3.71
N LYS A 248 11.50 15.09 -3.61
CA LYS A 248 12.83 15.73 -3.66
C LYS A 248 13.02 16.57 -4.92
N LYS A 249 12.49 16.11 -6.05
CA LYS A 249 12.59 16.80 -7.34
C LYS A 249 11.67 18.03 -7.47
N PHE A 250 10.42 17.93 -7.02
CA PHE A 250 9.40 18.96 -7.29
C PHE A 250 9.05 19.84 -6.09
N TYR A 251 9.44 19.46 -4.88
CA TYR A 251 9.17 20.16 -3.63
C TYR A 251 10.49 20.40 -2.87
N ILE A 252 11.52 20.87 -3.59
CA ILE A 252 12.91 20.95 -3.11
C ILE A 252 13.00 21.59 -1.72
N SER A 253 12.47 22.80 -1.54
CA SER A 253 12.56 23.51 -0.25
C SER A 253 11.84 22.78 0.89
N GLN A 254 10.68 22.17 0.63
CA GLN A 254 9.96 21.40 1.66
C GLN A 254 10.66 20.09 1.98
N PHE A 255 11.28 19.46 0.98
CA PHE A 255 12.09 18.27 1.18
C PHE A 255 13.36 18.60 1.97
N ASP A 256 14.03 19.71 1.69
CA ASP A 256 15.18 20.18 2.46
C ASP A 256 14.79 20.47 3.91
N GLU A 257 13.60 21.05 4.16
CA GLU A 257 13.08 21.24 5.53
C GLU A 257 12.88 19.90 6.27
N LEU A 258 12.27 18.92 5.61
CA LEU A 258 12.13 17.55 6.13
C LEU A 258 13.50 16.94 6.45
N ASP A 259 14.42 16.94 5.50
CA ASP A 259 15.72 16.28 5.62
C ASP A 259 16.58 16.96 6.71
N ASN A 260 16.57 18.29 6.78
CA ASN A 260 17.24 19.06 7.83
C ASN A 260 16.68 18.77 9.23
N SER A 261 15.37 18.58 9.36
CA SER A 261 14.75 18.21 10.65
C SER A 261 15.22 16.84 11.15
N THR A 262 15.71 16.00 10.23
CA THR A 262 16.25 14.66 10.49
C THR A 262 17.77 14.58 10.32
N HIS A 263 18.47 15.73 10.33
CA HIS A 263 19.92 15.81 10.20
C HIS A 263 20.51 15.14 8.95
N GLY A 264 19.78 15.10 7.84
CA GLY A 264 20.21 14.48 6.59
C GLY A 264 20.08 12.95 6.53
N GLU A 265 19.50 12.32 7.57
CA GLU A 265 19.35 10.86 7.66
C GLU A 265 18.58 10.30 6.45
N LEU A 266 17.54 11.00 6.00
CA LEU A 266 16.72 10.60 4.87
C LEU A 266 17.49 10.67 3.54
N SER A 267 18.20 11.76 3.24
CA SER A 267 18.99 11.86 2.02
C SER A 267 20.12 10.83 1.97
N ILE A 268 20.82 10.60 3.07
CA ILE A 268 21.89 9.58 3.14
C ILE A 268 21.33 8.19 2.85
N ALA A 269 20.21 7.83 3.48
CA ALA A 269 19.59 6.51 3.28
C ALA A 269 19.08 6.34 1.84
N LEU A 270 18.51 7.39 1.24
CA LEU A 270 18.09 7.37 -0.16
C LEU A 270 19.27 7.24 -1.13
N GLU A 271 20.38 7.94 -0.89
CA GLU A 271 21.57 7.86 -1.73
C GLU A 271 22.20 6.45 -1.70
N ASP A 272 22.28 5.84 -0.51
CA ASP A 272 22.74 4.46 -0.35
C ASP A 272 21.85 3.47 -1.13
N TYR A 273 20.53 3.62 -1.02
CA TYR A 273 19.58 2.80 -1.78
C TYR A 273 19.74 2.96 -3.29
N MET A 274 19.88 4.20 -3.77
CA MET A 274 20.05 4.49 -5.19
C MET A 274 21.32 3.86 -5.75
N LEU A 275 22.37 3.76 -4.94
CA LEU A 275 23.64 3.16 -5.34
C LEU A 275 23.61 1.62 -5.34
N HIS A 276 22.90 1.01 -4.37
CA HIS A 276 23.05 -0.43 -4.10
C HIS A 276 21.83 -1.29 -4.39
N SER A 277 20.62 -0.72 -4.46
CA SER A 277 19.38 -1.52 -4.49
C SER A 277 18.36 -1.09 -5.54
N PHE A 278 18.38 0.17 -5.97
CA PHE A 278 17.37 0.72 -6.89
C PHE A 278 17.17 -0.10 -8.17
N GLU A 279 18.26 -0.42 -8.89
CA GLU A 279 18.15 -1.15 -10.16
C GLU A 279 17.50 -2.52 -9.98
N LYS A 280 17.89 -3.25 -8.92
CA LYS A 280 17.37 -4.59 -8.65
C LYS A 280 15.91 -4.55 -8.19
N VAL A 281 15.52 -3.58 -7.35
CA VAL A 281 14.12 -3.42 -6.91
C VAL A 281 13.25 -3.07 -8.11
N ALA A 282 13.70 -2.16 -8.98
CA ALA A 282 12.98 -1.78 -10.18
C ALA A 282 12.83 -2.95 -11.16
N GLU A 283 13.90 -3.75 -11.35
CA GLU A 283 13.86 -4.99 -12.13
C GLU A 283 12.81 -5.96 -11.58
N LEU A 284 12.89 -6.28 -10.28
CA LEU A 284 11.95 -7.19 -9.61
C LEU A 284 10.51 -6.66 -9.64
N ARG A 285 10.28 -5.35 -9.52
CA ARG A 285 8.95 -4.76 -9.67
C ARG A 285 8.42 -4.92 -11.10
N ASN A 286 9.26 -4.74 -12.12
CA ASN A 286 8.84 -4.79 -13.52
C ASN A 286 8.42 -6.19 -13.97
N THR A 287 8.86 -7.25 -13.29
CA THR A 287 8.34 -8.62 -13.45
C THR A 287 6.85 -8.77 -13.05
N ILE A 288 6.17 -7.70 -12.66
CA ILE A 288 4.70 -7.67 -12.64
C ILE A 288 4.15 -7.92 -14.03
N HIS A 289 4.81 -7.42 -15.07
CA HIS A 289 4.52 -7.74 -16.45
C HIS A 289 5.08 -9.14 -16.74
N TYR A 290 4.22 -10.12 -16.98
CA TYR A 290 4.64 -11.49 -17.21
C TYR A 290 5.18 -11.64 -18.63
N ASP A 291 6.43 -11.21 -18.85
CA ASP A 291 7.13 -11.41 -20.10
C ASP A 291 7.77 -12.81 -20.20
N ASP A 292 8.16 -13.21 -21.41
CA ASP A 292 8.71 -14.53 -21.69
C ASP A 292 10.20 -14.67 -21.33
N VAL A 293 10.86 -13.65 -20.75
CA VAL A 293 12.31 -13.66 -20.51
C VAL A 293 12.64 -14.15 -19.09
N LYS A 294 12.17 -13.45 -18.05
CA LYS A 294 12.40 -13.84 -16.66
C LYS A 294 11.36 -13.21 -15.73
N ASN A 295 10.60 -14.03 -15.04
CA ASN A 295 9.54 -13.61 -14.13
C ASN A 295 9.99 -13.62 -12.67
N PHE A 296 9.20 -13.00 -11.77
CA PHE A 296 9.50 -12.94 -10.34
C PHE A 296 9.76 -14.33 -9.72
N TYR A 297 9.03 -15.34 -10.19
CA TYR A 297 9.22 -16.73 -9.77
C TYR A 297 10.63 -17.24 -10.09
N ASP A 298 11.17 -16.90 -11.25
CA ASP A 298 12.48 -17.36 -11.68
C ASP A 298 13.58 -16.74 -10.80
N TYR A 299 13.52 -15.42 -10.53
CA TYR A 299 14.43 -14.79 -9.57
C TYR A 299 14.34 -15.41 -8.17
N PHE A 300 13.12 -15.78 -7.76
CA PHE A 300 12.88 -16.34 -6.45
C PHE A 300 13.45 -17.76 -6.29
N ILE A 301 13.29 -18.64 -7.27
CA ILE A 301 13.85 -20.01 -7.21
C ILE A 301 15.35 -20.07 -7.45
N GLU A 302 15.92 -19.07 -8.13
CA GLU A 302 17.37 -18.97 -8.40
C GLU A 302 18.14 -18.28 -7.26
N ASP A 303 17.45 -17.86 -6.19
CA ASP A 303 18.02 -17.13 -5.04
C ASP A 303 18.70 -15.80 -5.46
N GLU A 304 18.16 -15.16 -6.51
CA GLU A 304 18.61 -13.84 -6.99
C GLU A 304 17.76 -12.70 -6.40
N MET A 305 17.18 -12.95 -5.23
CA MET A 305 16.34 -12.00 -4.51
C MET A 305 17.17 -10.96 -3.78
N ILE A 306 16.57 -9.79 -3.51
CA ILE A 306 17.20 -8.77 -2.68
C ILE A 306 17.13 -9.19 -1.23
N ASP A 307 18.23 -8.96 -0.49
CA ASP A 307 18.21 -9.02 0.97
C ASP A 307 17.27 -7.94 1.52
N LEU A 308 16.16 -8.40 2.10
CA LEU A 308 15.16 -7.52 2.67
C LEU A 308 15.66 -6.73 3.89
N THR A 309 16.78 -7.13 4.52
CA THR A 309 17.30 -6.45 5.72
C THR A 309 17.59 -4.98 5.45
N GLY A 310 18.35 -4.68 4.39
CA GLY A 310 18.67 -3.31 3.99
C GLY A 310 17.43 -2.51 3.61
N ILE A 311 16.54 -3.13 2.83
CA ILE A 311 15.28 -2.54 2.36
C ILE A 311 14.34 -2.17 3.52
N LEU A 312 14.19 -3.08 4.49
CA LEU A 312 13.37 -2.85 5.68
C LEU A 312 13.97 -1.78 6.59
N ASN A 313 15.30 -1.71 6.71
CA ASN A 313 15.96 -0.65 7.46
C ASN A 313 15.74 0.72 6.82
N LEU A 314 15.88 0.83 5.50
CA LEU A 314 15.53 2.06 4.76
C LEU A 314 14.08 2.46 5.00
N ASN A 315 13.14 1.52 4.90
CA ASN A 315 11.72 1.79 5.14
C ASN A 315 11.47 2.34 6.56
N ARG A 316 12.15 1.81 7.58
CA ARG A 316 12.05 2.31 8.96
C ARG A 316 12.61 3.73 9.10
N ILE A 317 13.74 4.04 8.45
CA ILE A 317 14.30 5.39 8.43
C ILE A 317 13.30 6.36 7.81
N ILE A 318 12.76 6.02 6.63
CA ILE A 318 11.75 6.84 5.94
C ILE A 318 10.54 7.07 6.85
N PHE A 319 9.98 6.00 7.42
CA PHE A 319 8.81 6.09 8.30
C PHE A 319 9.08 7.03 9.48
N LYS A 320 10.22 6.84 10.18
CA LYS A 320 10.64 7.65 11.31
C LYS A 320 10.79 9.12 10.92
N CYS A 321 11.53 9.42 9.86
CA CYS A 321 11.76 10.78 9.38
C CYS A 321 10.44 11.51 9.07
N ILE A 322 9.49 10.82 8.42
CA ILE A 322 8.19 11.40 8.10
C ILE A 322 7.33 11.59 9.37
N GLU A 323 7.31 10.62 10.27
CA GLU A 323 6.53 10.69 11.52
C GLU A 323 7.03 11.84 12.40
N GLU A 324 8.34 11.97 12.55
CA GLU A 324 8.97 13.07 13.31
C GLU A 324 8.65 14.43 12.70
N PHE A 325 8.76 14.57 11.37
CA PHE A 325 8.47 15.83 10.68
C PHE A 325 6.99 16.24 10.77
N LEU A 326 6.07 15.29 10.61
CA LEU A 326 4.64 15.57 10.69
C LEU A 326 4.17 15.75 12.13
N SER A 327 4.82 15.08 13.09
CA SER A 327 4.58 15.20 14.54
C SER A 327 3.10 15.11 14.95
N ILE A 328 2.32 14.29 14.23
CA ILE A 328 0.85 14.21 14.37
C ILE A 328 0.45 13.81 15.78
N SER A 329 1.19 12.89 16.38
CA SER A 329 1.01 12.43 17.76
C SER A 329 1.00 13.58 18.77
N ASN A 330 1.75 14.66 18.50
CA ASN A 330 1.88 15.85 19.34
C ASN A 330 0.86 16.97 19.06
N ILE A 331 0.07 16.87 17.97
CA ILE A 331 -0.92 17.90 17.63
C ILE A 331 -2.12 17.79 18.59
N PRO A 332 -2.52 18.85 19.31
CA PRO A 332 -3.68 18.79 20.18
C PRO A 332 -4.99 18.74 19.37
N SER A 333 -5.95 17.95 19.86
CA SER A 333 -7.36 18.04 19.44
C SER A 333 -7.91 19.43 19.81
N GLN A 334 -8.94 19.90 19.08
CA GLN A 334 -9.61 21.15 19.43
C GLN A 334 -10.50 21.04 20.68
N TYR A 335 -10.81 19.83 21.16
CA TYR A 335 -11.78 19.59 22.23
C TYR A 335 -11.25 18.76 23.39
#